data_AF-A0A453CY67-F1
#
_entry.id   AF-A0A453CY67-F1
#
_cell.length_a   1.000
_cell.length_b   1.000
_cell.length_c   1.000
_cell.angle_alpha   90.00
_cell.angle_beta   90.00
_cell.angle_gamma   90.00
#
_symmetry.space_group_name_H-M   'P 1'
#
loop_
_entity.id
_entity.type
_entity.pdbx_description
1 polymer ?
#
loop_
_entity_poly.entity_id
_entity_poly.type
_entity_poly.pdbx_seq_one_letter_code
_entity_poly.pdbx_strand_id
1 'polypeptide(L)'
;ASRVFLSMSQREPQYNIIGICEQSLAQESGAVSENVVRNAFSATEEGFLSLVRRTHLIKPSIAAIGSCCLVGVIWRKTLYLANLGDSRAVVGCLVGSNKIFAEQLTRDHNASIEEVRQELKSLHPDDSQIVVLKNGVWRIKGIIQVSRSIGDAYLKKQEFAVDPSITRFHLSEPLRRPVLTSEPSISTRLIRPQDSFVIFASDGLWEHLTNQQAVEIVHNNPREGIARRLIKAALKEAARKREMRRGMLLLLNFQFVGLLSQEAPPAFQG
;
A
#
# COMPACT_ATOMS: atom_id res chain seq x y z
N ALA A 1 -19.26 16.88 0.52
CA ALA A 1 -18.04 16.79 1.34
C ALA A 1 -17.06 15.83 0.67
N SER A 2 -15.80 16.21 0.50
CA SER A 2 -14.73 15.29 0.12
C SER A 2 -14.50 14.30 1.25
N ARG A 3 -14.21 13.04 0.93
CA ARG A 3 -13.71 12.07 1.92
C ARG A 3 -12.37 11.56 1.45
N VAL A 4 -11.34 11.71 2.28
CA VAL A 4 -9.99 11.18 2.04
C VAL A 4 -9.83 9.92 2.88
N PHE A 5 -9.28 8.87 2.28
CA PHE A 5 -9.00 7.59 2.89
C PHE A 5 -7.54 7.27 2.66
N LEU A 6 -6.85 6.84 3.71
CA LEU A 6 -5.48 6.36 3.60
C LEU A 6 -5.38 4.96 4.21
N SER A 7 -4.67 4.08 3.50
CA SER A 7 -4.11 2.86 4.04
C SER A 7 -2.62 2.92 3.77
N MET A 8 -1.84 3.07 4.82
CA MET A 8 -0.38 3.14 4.74
C MET A 8 0.20 2.04 5.63
N SER A 9 1.26 1.39 5.16
CA SER A 9 2.02 0.38 5.91
C SER A 9 3.42 0.92 6.12
N GLN A 10 3.70 1.40 7.34
CA GLN A 10 5.00 1.97 7.71
C GLN A 10 5.81 0.94 8.49
N ARG A 11 7.05 0.65 8.06
CA ARG A 11 7.93 -0.30 8.78
C ARG A 11 8.43 0.22 10.13
N GLU A 12 8.44 1.54 10.32
CA GLU A 12 8.91 2.24 11.54
C GLU A 12 8.02 3.46 11.84
N PRO A 13 6.93 3.32 12.63
CA PRO A 13 5.87 4.35 12.78
C PRO A 13 6.33 5.68 13.41
N GLN A 14 7.50 5.68 14.07
CA GLN A 14 8.06 6.82 14.80
C GLN A 14 8.40 8.05 13.92
N TYR A 15 8.38 7.93 12.58
CA TYR A 15 8.75 9.02 11.65
C TYR A 15 7.57 9.69 10.92
N ASN A 16 6.33 9.36 11.29
CA ASN A 16 5.08 10.00 10.84
C ASN A 16 5.01 10.36 9.32
N ILE A 17 5.46 9.47 8.44
CA ILE A 17 5.34 9.65 6.98
C ILE A 17 3.86 9.79 6.60
N ILE A 18 3.00 9.09 7.33
CA ILE A 18 1.54 9.10 7.17
C ILE A 18 0.96 10.50 7.39
N GLY A 19 1.26 11.13 8.53
CA GLY A 19 0.71 12.45 8.84
C GLY A 19 1.18 13.55 7.90
N ILE A 20 2.38 13.43 7.32
CA ILE A 20 2.86 14.39 6.30
C ILE A 20 2.02 14.27 5.03
N CYS A 21 1.76 13.05 4.56
CA CYS A 21 0.93 12.83 3.37
C CYS A 21 -0.50 13.32 3.56
N GLU A 22 -1.08 13.08 4.74
CA GLU A 22 -2.41 13.58 5.10
C GLU A 22 -2.49 15.11 5.09
N GLN A 23 -1.48 15.77 5.67
CA GLN A 23 -1.41 17.24 5.68
C GLN A 23 -1.27 17.81 4.27
N SER A 24 -0.43 17.21 3.42
CA SER A 24 -0.28 17.65 2.03
C SER A 24 -1.59 17.53 1.25
N LEU A 25 -2.34 16.44 1.43
CA LEU A 25 -3.66 16.27 0.81
C LEU A 25 -4.72 17.24 1.37
N ALA A 26 -4.63 17.60 2.65
CA ALA A 26 -5.58 18.51 3.30
C ALA A 26 -5.34 20.00 2.95
N GLN A 27 -4.12 20.38 2.59
CA GLN A 27 -3.78 21.76 2.21
C GLN A 27 -4.31 22.14 0.81
N GLU A 28 -4.55 21.16 -0.07
CA GLU A 28 -5.10 21.40 -1.41
C GLU A 28 -6.62 21.60 -1.36
N SER A 29 -7.03 22.85 -1.16
CA SER A 29 -8.43 23.31 -1.01
C SER A 29 -9.18 23.51 -2.33
N GLY A 30 -8.74 22.84 -3.41
CA GLY A 30 -9.24 22.98 -4.78
C GLY A 30 -10.03 21.77 -5.32
N ALA A 31 -10.21 21.72 -6.64
CA ALA A 31 -10.75 20.55 -7.31
C ALA A 31 -9.75 19.39 -7.26
N VAL A 32 -10.18 18.22 -6.78
CA VAL A 32 -9.33 17.02 -6.76
C VAL A 32 -9.05 16.57 -8.19
N SER A 33 -7.78 16.34 -8.50
CA SER A 33 -7.30 15.80 -9.79
C SER A 33 -6.20 14.77 -9.55
N GLU A 34 -5.83 14.01 -10.59
CA GLU A 34 -4.70 13.06 -10.50
C GLU A 34 -3.39 13.78 -10.16
N ASN A 35 -3.18 15.00 -10.68
CA ASN A 35 -1.98 15.79 -10.41
C ASN A 35 -1.89 16.24 -8.96
N VAL A 36 -3.01 16.64 -8.34
CA VAL A 36 -3.08 16.99 -6.91
C VAL A 36 -2.58 15.81 -6.06
N VAL A 37 -3.11 14.61 -6.34
CA VAL A 37 -2.71 13.41 -5.58
C VAL A 37 -1.24 13.06 -5.84
N ARG A 38 -0.78 13.14 -7.09
CA ARG A 38 0.64 12.90 -7.44
C ARG A 38 1.58 13.88 -6.72
N ASN A 39 1.23 15.16 -6.71
CA ASN A 39 2.01 16.21 -6.07
C ASN A 39 2.11 15.99 -4.56
N ALA A 40 1.03 15.54 -3.90
CA ALA A 40 1.07 15.21 -2.48
C ALA A 40 2.07 14.10 -2.16
N PHE A 41 2.17 13.04 -2.99
CA PHE A 41 3.18 11.99 -2.85
C PHE A 41 4.59 12.54 -3.07
N SER A 42 4.80 13.34 -4.12
CA SER A 42 6.09 13.96 -4.41
C SER A 42 6.55 14.89 -3.28
N ALA A 43 5.65 15.71 -2.75
CA ALA A 43 5.95 16.62 -1.63
C ALA A 43 6.29 15.84 -0.35
N THR A 44 5.57 14.74 -0.10
CA THR A 44 5.84 13.86 1.05
C THR A 44 7.22 13.21 0.94
N GLU A 45 7.58 12.68 -0.24
CA GLU A 45 8.90 12.10 -0.49
C GLU A 45 10.01 13.14 -0.30
N GLU A 46 9.90 14.32 -0.93
CA GLU A 46 10.94 15.34 -0.80
C GLU A 46 11.08 15.88 0.63
N GLY A 47 9.96 16.03 1.34
CA GLY A 47 9.96 16.36 2.76
C GLY A 47 10.69 15.31 3.61
N PHE A 48 10.42 14.03 3.36
CA PHE A 48 11.07 12.93 4.06
C PHE A 48 12.56 12.81 3.70
N LEU A 49 12.93 12.91 2.42
CA LEU A 49 14.34 12.89 2.00
C LEU A 49 15.12 14.07 2.59
N SER A 50 14.50 15.24 2.73
CA SER A 50 15.10 16.39 3.40
C SER A 50 15.34 16.14 4.90
N LEU A 51 14.49 15.35 5.55
CA LEU A 51 14.74 14.88 6.91
C LEU A 51 15.90 13.86 6.94
N VAL A 52 15.93 12.89 6.03
CA VAL A 52 17.01 11.90 5.92
C VAL A 52 18.36 12.61 5.74
N ARG A 53 18.48 13.59 4.83
CA ARG A 53 19.72 14.36 4.63
C ARG A 53 20.24 14.99 5.92
N ARG A 54 19.35 15.58 6.72
CA ARG A 54 19.72 16.25 7.98
C ARG A 54 20.10 15.28 9.10
N THR A 55 19.58 14.05 9.07
CA THR A 55 19.66 13.13 10.23
C THR A 55 20.52 11.89 9.97
N HIS A 56 20.75 11.48 8.71
CA HIS A 56 21.40 10.21 8.38
C HIS A 56 22.83 10.07 8.95
N LEU A 57 23.58 11.17 9.10
CA LEU A 57 24.92 11.13 9.72
C LEU A 57 24.88 10.78 11.23
N ILE A 58 23.79 11.14 11.91
CA ILE A 58 23.59 10.89 13.35
C ILE A 58 22.88 9.54 13.54
N LYS A 59 21.91 9.23 12.68
CA LYS A 59 21.11 8.00 12.73
C LYS A 59 20.97 7.42 11.32
N PRO A 60 21.96 6.64 10.86
CA PRO A 60 21.99 6.08 9.49
C PRO A 60 20.77 5.22 9.15
N SER A 61 20.16 4.58 10.16
CA SER A 61 18.99 3.74 9.97
C SER A 61 17.79 4.48 9.36
N ILE A 62 17.72 5.81 9.46
CA ILE A 62 16.62 6.61 8.87
C ILE A 62 16.56 6.47 7.35
N ALA A 63 17.70 6.25 6.68
CA ALA A 63 17.76 6.06 5.23
C ALA A 63 17.07 4.76 4.77
N ALA A 64 16.98 3.75 5.66
CA ALA A 64 16.31 2.49 5.41
C ALA A 64 14.82 2.47 5.76
N ILE A 65 14.28 3.61 6.23
CA ILE A 65 12.88 3.72 6.61
C ILE A 65 12.07 4.07 5.38
N GLY A 66 11.02 3.30 5.16
CA GLY A 66 10.06 3.56 4.10
C GLY A 66 8.68 3.01 4.41
N SER A 67 7.73 3.43 3.59
CA SER A 67 6.31 3.10 3.72
C SER A 67 5.69 2.85 2.36
N CYS A 68 4.86 1.81 2.29
CA CYS A 68 3.84 1.71 1.25
C CYS A 68 2.72 2.71 1.58
N CYS A 69 2.05 3.21 0.55
CA CYS A 69 0.97 4.18 0.68
C CYS A 69 -0.11 3.93 -0.36
N LEU A 70 -1.34 3.73 0.10
CA LEU A 70 -2.54 3.66 -0.71
C LEU A 70 -3.49 4.76 -0.26
N VAL A 71 -3.83 5.65 -1.18
CA VAL A 71 -4.74 6.78 -0.94
C VAL A 71 -5.99 6.59 -1.80
N GLY A 72 -7.15 6.84 -1.21
CA GLY A 72 -8.43 6.96 -1.89
C GLY A 72 -9.07 8.31 -1.61
N VAL A 73 -9.49 9.05 -2.64
CA VAL A 73 -10.19 10.33 -2.48
C VAL A 73 -11.51 10.26 -3.23
N ILE A 74 -12.63 10.56 -2.54
CA ILE A 74 -13.93 10.72 -3.22
C ILE A 74 -14.19 12.21 -3.42
N TRP A 75 -14.38 12.59 -4.68
CA TRP A 75 -14.76 13.92 -5.10
C TRP A 75 -15.77 13.85 -6.25
N ARG A 76 -16.94 14.51 -6.10
CA ARG A 76 -18.01 14.58 -7.11
C ARG A 76 -18.34 13.21 -7.75
N LYS A 77 -18.66 12.20 -6.93
CA LYS A 77 -18.92 10.80 -7.33
C LYS A 77 -17.76 10.08 -8.03
N THR A 78 -16.57 10.68 -8.09
CA THR A 78 -15.37 10.06 -8.64
C THR A 78 -14.48 9.62 -7.48
N LEU A 79 -14.05 8.37 -7.52
CA LEU A 79 -13.04 7.79 -6.65
C LEU A 79 -11.68 7.88 -7.35
N TYR A 80 -10.77 8.64 -6.76
CA TYR A 80 -9.36 8.73 -7.14
C TYR A 80 -8.56 7.78 -6.24
N LEU A 81 -7.72 6.94 -6.84
CA LEU A 81 -6.88 5.98 -6.13
C LEU A 81 -5.43 6.18 -6.53
N ALA A 82 -4.55 6.32 -5.53
CA ALA A 82 -3.11 6.35 -5.74
C ALA A 82 -2.47 5.25 -4.91
N ASN A 83 -1.84 4.29 -5.60
CA ASN A 83 -1.17 3.17 -4.94
C ASN A 83 0.34 3.24 -5.14
N LEU A 84 1.07 3.07 -4.04
CA LEU A 84 2.52 3.04 -3.97
C LEU A 84 2.93 1.88 -3.05
N GLY A 85 3.33 0.77 -3.68
CA GLY A 85 3.63 -0.48 -2.99
C GLY A 85 2.55 -1.53 -3.23
N ASP A 86 2.36 -2.41 -2.25
CA ASP A 86 1.56 -3.64 -2.34
C ASP A 86 0.34 -3.67 -1.41
N SER A 87 -0.03 -2.51 -0.87
CA SER A 87 -1.41 -2.27 -0.44
C SER A 87 -2.36 -2.37 -1.65
N ARG A 88 -3.62 -2.69 -1.38
CA ARG A 88 -4.62 -2.90 -2.44
C ARG A 88 -5.99 -2.36 -2.05
N ALA A 89 -6.67 -1.75 -3.03
CA ALA A 89 -8.08 -1.39 -2.96
C ALA A 89 -8.93 -2.35 -3.79
N VAL A 90 -10.02 -2.85 -3.21
CA VAL A 90 -10.97 -3.78 -3.85
C VAL A 90 -12.38 -3.29 -3.62
N VAL A 91 -13.18 -3.14 -4.68
CA VAL A 91 -14.60 -2.80 -4.59
C VAL A 91 -15.46 -4.08 -4.57
N GLY A 92 -16.48 -4.09 -3.72
CA GLY A 92 -17.58 -5.04 -3.77
C GLY A 92 -18.71 -4.48 -4.63
N CYS A 93 -18.99 -5.13 -5.75
CA CYS A 93 -20.06 -4.77 -6.67
C CYS A 93 -21.25 -5.74 -6.53
N LEU A 94 -22.44 -5.20 -6.29
CA LEU A 94 -23.68 -5.98 -6.24
C LEU A 94 -24.16 -6.30 -7.66
N VAL A 95 -24.43 -7.57 -7.92
CA VAL A 95 -24.93 -8.07 -9.21
C VAL A 95 -26.20 -8.86 -8.96
N GLY A 96 -27.30 -8.42 -9.57
CA GLY A 96 -28.63 -9.01 -9.33
C GLY A 96 -29.14 -8.73 -7.92
N SER A 97 -29.89 -9.69 -7.35
CA SER A 97 -30.61 -9.47 -6.09
C SER A 97 -29.77 -9.63 -4.82
N ASN A 98 -28.72 -10.48 -4.83
CA ASN A 98 -27.93 -10.72 -3.61
C ASN A 98 -26.54 -11.36 -3.85
N LYS A 99 -25.92 -11.11 -5.01
CA LYS A 99 -24.56 -11.60 -5.28
C LYS A 99 -23.59 -10.43 -5.28
N ILE A 100 -22.46 -10.58 -4.57
CA ILE A 100 -21.40 -9.59 -4.50
C ILE A 100 -20.16 -10.12 -5.25
N PHE A 101 -19.56 -9.29 -6.09
CA PHE A 101 -18.32 -9.61 -6.80
C PHE A 101 -17.21 -8.65 -6.41
N ALA A 102 -16.01 -9.17 -6.25
CA ALA A 102 -14.83 -8.38 -6.01
C ALA A 102 -14.19 -7.90 -7.32
N GLU A 103 -13.98 -6.60 -7.43
CA GLU A 103 -13.22 -5.97 -8.52
C GLU A 103 -12.02 -5.24 -7.89
N GLN A 104 -10.80 -5.61 -8.29
CA GLN A 104 -9.58 -4.96 -7.81
C GLN A 104 -9.38 -3.64 -8.54
N LEU A 105 -9.20 -2.55 -7.79
CA LEU A 105 -9.11 -1.21 -8.36
C LEU A 105 -7.67 -0.72 -8.53
N THR A 106 -6.70 -1.32 -7.84
CA THR A 106 -5.29 -0.89 -7.86
C THR A 106 -4.38 -2.02 -8.30
N ARG A 107 -3.29 -1.70 -9.01
CA ARG A 107 -2.21 -2.64 -9.28
C ARG A 107 -1.26 -2.69 -8.09
N ASP A 108 -0.89 -3.89 -7.67
CA ASP A 108 0.09 -4.10 -6.60
C ASP A 108 1.52 -3.99 -7.19
N HIS A 109 2.42 -3.37 -6.44
CA HIS A 109 3.82 -3.15 -6.85
C HIS A 109 4.76 -4.04 -6.03
N ASN A 110 4.62 -5.36 -6.18
CA ASN A 110 5.39 -6.39 -5.47
C ASN A 110 6.14 -7.31 -6.45
N ALA A 111 7.38 -7.66 -6.15
CA ALA A 111 8.21 -8.55 -6.95
C ALA A 111 7.69 -10.00 -7.01
N SER A 112 6.69 -10.38 -6.20
CA SER A 112 5.95 -11.63 -6.35
C SER A 112 5.13 -11.69 -7.66
N ILE A 113 4.83 -10.54 -8.26
CA ILE A 113 4.07 -10.39 -9.51
C ILE A 113 5.03 -10.38 -10.70
N GLU A 114 4.77 -11.22 -11.71
CA GLU A 114 5.67 -11.41 -12.86
C GLU A 114 5.85 -10.13 -13.67
N GLU A 115 4.77 -9.37 -13.90
CA GLU A 115 4.80 -8.12 -14.66
C GLU A 115 5.71 -7.08 -13.98
N VAL A 116 5.73 -7.05 -12.65
CA VAL A 116 6.63 -6.16 -11.88
C VAL A 116 8.08 -6.64 -12.03
N ARG A 117 8.32 -7.96 -12.04
CA ARG A 117 9.67 -8.51 -12.29
C ARG A 117 10.17 -8.15 -13.69
N GLN A 118 9.32 -8.24 -14.70
CA GLN A 118 9.67 -7.89 -16.08
C GLN A 118 9.94 -6.39 -16.23
N GLU A 119 9.11 -5.53 -15.62
CA GLU A 119 9.34 -4.09 -15.55
C GLU A 119 10.71 -3.76 -14.92
N LEU A 120 11.03 -4.37 -13.77
CA LEU A 120 12.31 -4.19 -13.10
C LEU A 120 13.50 -4.64 -13.96
N LYS A 121 13.42 -5.80 -14.61
CA LYS A 121 14.46 -6.29 -15.53
C LYS A 121 14.64 -5.37 -16.74
N SER A 122 13.55 -4.86 -17.31
CA SER A 122 13.60 -3.96 -18.46
C SER A 122 14.25 -2.61 -18.12
N LEU A 123 14.04 -2.09 -16.91
CA LEU A 123 14.66 -0.84 -16.44
C LEU A 123 16.14 -1.05 -16.01
N HIS A 124 16.52 -2.29 -15.73
CA HIS A 124 17.85 -2.66 -15.25
C HIS A 124 18.47 -3.82 -16.05
N PRO A 125 18.64 -3.67 -17.38
CA PRO A 125 19.13 -4.74 -18.25
C PRO A 125 20.57 -5.19 -17.91
N ASP A 126 21.35 -4.32 -17.26
CA ASP A 126 22.73 -4.54 -16.84
C ASP A 126 22.87 -5.01 -15.37
N ASP A 127 21.76 -5.22 -14.65
CA ASP A 127 21.77 -5.67 -13.26
C ASP A 127 21.11 -7.05 -13.13
N SER A 128 21.90 -8.11 -13.28
CA SER A 128 21.43 -9.50 -13.14
C SER A 128 20.86 -9.82 -11.74
N GLN A 129 21.17 -8.99 -10.74
CA GLN A 129 20.72 -9.13 -9.35
C GLN A 129 19.54 -8.22 -9.02
N ILE A 130 18.93 -7.54 -10.01
CA ILE A 130 17.83 -6.60 -9.76
C ILE A 130 16.67 -7.28 -9.04
N VAL A 131 16.33 -8.51 -9.41
CA VAL A 131 15.27 -9.31 -8.80
C VAL A 131 15.78 -10.74 -8.60
N VAL A 132 15.79 -11.19 -7.35
CA VAL A 132 16.33 -12.50 -6.96
C VAL A 132 15.32 -13.27 -6.11
N LEU A 133 15.28 -14.60 -6.27
CA LEU A 133 14.48 -15.47 -5.43
C LEU A 133 15.30 -15.87 -4.20
N LYS A 134 14.92 -15.37 -3.02
CA LYS A 134 15.61 -15.64 -1.75
C LYS A 134 14.64 -16.25 -0.74
N ASN A 135 14.94 -17.45 -0.25
CA ASN A 135 14.08 -18.20 0.68
C ASN A 135 12.65 -18.39 0.15
N GLY A 136 12.49 -18.68 -1.14
CA GLY A 136 11.19 -18.86 -1.78
C GLY A 136 10.40 -17.57 -2.04
N VAL A 137 10.99 -16.39 -1.80
CA VAL A 137 10.35 -15.09 -1.97
C VAL A 137 11.17 -14.21 -2.92
N TRP A 138 10.51 -13.64 -3.92
CA TRP A 138 11.14 -12.70 -4.86
C TRP A 138 11.43 -11.37 -4.20
N ARG A 139 12.68 -10.89 -4.30
CA ARG A 139 13.13 -9.65 -3.68
C ARG A 139 13.97 -8.81 -4.64
N ILE A 140 13.77 -7.50 -4.60
CA ILE A 140 14.58 -6.51 -5.29
C ILE A 140 15.92 -6.39 -4.58
N LYS A 141 17.02 -6.58 -5.32
CA LYS A 141 18.40 -6.65 -4.81
C LYS A 141 18.58 -7.63 -3.63
N GLY A 142 17.68 -8.61 -3.48
CA GLY A 142 17.68 -9.56 -2.36
C GLY A 142 17.19 -9.01 -1.01
N ILE A 143 16.66 -7.79 -0.98
CA ILE A 143 16.35 -7.05 0.25
C ILE A 143 14.83 -6.91 0.45
N ILE A 144 14.13 -6.27 -0.48
CA ILE A 144 12.73 -5.84 -0.31
C ILE A 144 11.83 -6.43 -1.38
N GLN A 145 10.53 -6.62 -1.10
CA GLN A 145 9.57 -7.15 -2.07
C GLN A 145 8.88 -6.06 -2.89
N VAL A 146 8.68 -4.86 -2.34
CA VAL A 146 7.97 -3.77 -3.04
C VAL A 146 8.89 -2.99 -3.97
N SER A 147 8.39 -2.64 -5.16
CA SER A 147 9.10 -1.80 -6.14
C SER A 147 8.84 -0.30 -5.98
N ARG A 148 7.88 0.07 -5.13
CA ARG A 148 7.49 1.45 -4.90
C ARG A 148 7.25 1.73 -3.42
N SER A 149 7.76 2.84 -2.93
CA SER A 149 7.57 3.30 -1.55
C SER A 149 7.93 4.78 -1.39
N ILE A 150 7.41 5.42 -0.34
CA ILE A 150 7.97 6.67 0.18
C ILE A 150 9.13 6.28 1.11
N GLY A 151 10.23 7.04 1.09
CA GLY A 151 11.43 6.72 1.86
C GLY A 151 12.27 5.65 1.18
N ASP A 152 12.81 4.68 1.92
CA ASP A 152 13.80 3.70 1.42
C ASP A 152 14.93 4.41 0.64
N ALA A 153 15.39 5.53 1.18
CA ALA A 153 16.27 6.48 0.49
C ALA A 153 17.56 5.82 0.00
N TYR A 154 18.10 4.85 0.75
CA TYR A 154 19.28 4.06 0.37
C TYR A 154 19.10 3.20 -0.89
N LEU A 155 17.85 2.91 -1.29
CA LEU A 155 17.52 2.19 -2.53
C LEU A 155 17.23 3.13 -3.71
N LYS A 156 17.25 4.44 -3.46
CA LYS A 156 16.93 5.47 -4.45
C LYS A 156 18.10 6.37 -4.77
N LYS A 157 18.93 6.73 -3.78
CA LYS A 157 20.08 7.61 -3.98
C LYS A 157 21.32 7.05 -3.29
N GLN A 158 22.43 7.00 -4.01
CA GLN A 158 23.71 6.49 -3.51
C GLN A 158 24.23 7.33 -2.33
N GLU A 159 23.87 8.62 -2.24
CA GLU A 159 24.20 9.50 -1.11
C GLU A 159 23.68 8.98 0.24
N PHE A 160 22.69 8.08 0.23
CA PHE A 160 22.10 7.49 1.43
C PHE A 160 22.49 6.02 1.64
N ALA A 161 23.56 5.56 0.99
CA ALA A 161 24.06 4.21 1.19
C ALA A 161 24.29 3.94 2.68
N VAL A 162 23.70 2.85 3.18
CA VAL A 162 23.81 2.44 4.58
C VAL A 162 25.10 1.64 4.77
N ASP A 163 25.75 1.80 5.92
CA ASP A 163 26.96 1.07 6.27
C ASP A 163 26.79 -0.46 6.08
N PRO A 164 27.72 -1.15 5.40
CA PRO A 164 27.68 -2.59 5.20
C PRO A 164 27.54 -3.44 6.46
N SER A 165 27.98 -2.93 7.61
CA SER A 165 27.82 -3.58 8.92
C SER A 165 26.35 -3.75 9.33
N ILE A 166 25.43 -2.98 8.74
CA ILE A 166 23.99 -3.14 8.94
C ILE A 166 23.46 -4.21 7.98
N THR A 167 23.67 -5.47 8.38
CA THR A 167 23.42 -6.68 7.57
C THR A 167 22.04 -6.77 6.92
N ARG A 168 20.99 -6.21 7.54
CA ARG A 168 19.62 -6.26 7.01
C ARG A 168 19.41 -5.38 5.76
N PHE A 169 20.20 -4.33 5.58
CA PHE A 169 20.07 -3.35 4.50
C PHE A 169 21.29 -3.31 3.58
N HIS A 170 22.18 -4.30 3.73
CA HIS A 170 23.40 -4.40 2.97
C HIS A 170 23.11 -4.65 1.48
N LEU A 171 23.59 -3.74 0.64
CA LEU A 171 23.64 -3.90 -0.81
C LEU A 171 25.00 -4.51 -1.17
N SER A 172 24.97 -5.62 -1.91
CA SER A 172 26.20 -6.30 -2.35
C SER A 172 27.05 -5.45 -3.31
N GLU A 173 26.42 -4.54 -4.05
CA GLU A 173 27.08 -3.60 -4.95
C GLU A 173 26.42 -2.21 -4.85
N PRO A 174 27.17 -1.11 -5.03
CA PRO A 174 26.61 0.22 -5.12
C PRO A 174 25.56 0.34 -6.23
N LEU A 175 24.51 1.11 -5.98
CA LEU A 175 23.45 1.32 -6.96
C LEU A 175 23.96 2.21 -8.10
N ARG A 176 23.81 1.74 -9.33
CA ARG A 176 24.03 2.54 -10.54
C ARG A 176 22.88 3.50 -10.83
N ARG A 177 21.67 3.13 -10.42
CA ARG A 177 20.43 3.90 -10.58
C ARG A 177 19.42 3.52 -9.49
N PRO A 178 18.38 4.34 -9.25
CA PRO A 178 17.32 4.03 -8.29
C PRO A 178 16.64 2.70 -8.66
N VAL A 179 16.48 1.79 -7.69
CA VAL A 179 15.79 0.50 -7.89
C VAL A 179 14.34 0.52 -7.38
N LEU A 180 13.98 1.56 -6.62
CA LEU A 180 12.63 1.87 -6.18
C LEU A 180 12.20 3.25 -6.69
N THR A 181 10.89 3.45 -6.84
CA THR A 181 10.31 4.77 -7.15
C THR A 181 9.29 5.20 -6.08
N SER A 182 9.19 6.51 -5.84
CA SER A 182 8.12 7.14 -5.03
C SER A 182 6.90 7.55 -5.86
N GLU A 183 6.89 7.22 -7.15
CA GLU A 183 5.81 7.60 -8.08
C GLU A 183 4.60 6.67 -7.98
N PRO A 184 3.42 7.15 -7.52
CA PRO A 184 2.25 6.31 -7.35
C PRO A 184 1.61 5.95 -8.70
N SER A 185 1.05 4.74 -8.80
CA SER A 185 0.09 4.44 -9.87
C SER A 185 -1.24 5.09 -9.51
N ILE A 186 -1.75 5.96 -10.39
CA ILE A 186 -3.02 6.62 -10.17
C ILE A 186 -4.08 6.00 -11.08
N SER A 187 -5.27 5.77 -10.53
CA SER A 187 -6.44 5.34 -11.28
C SER A 187 -7.67 6.10 -10.80
N THR A 188 -8.62 6.29 -11.69
CA THR A 188 -9.88 6.97 -11.40
C THR A 188 -11.06 6.09 -11.77
N ARG A 189 -12.11 6.18 -10.97
CA ARG A 189 -13.35 5.44 -11.19
C ARG A 189 -14.55 6.29 -10.85
N LEU A 190 -15.50 6.38 -11.77
CA LEU A 190 -16.84 6.88 -11.44
C LEU A 190 -17.56 5.86 -10.54
N ILE A 191 -18.00 6.27 -9.36
CA ILE A 191 -18.73 5.41 -8.43
C ILE A 191 -20.07 5.06 -9.07
N ARG A 192 -20.29 3.75 -9.25
CA ARG A 192 -21.49 3.22 -9.91
C ARG A 192 -22.55 2.82 -8.87
N PRO A 193 -23.85 2.76 -9.23
CA PRO A 193 -24.90 2.31 -8.31
C PRO A 193 -24.65 0.91 -7.72
N GLN A 194 -24.03 0.00 -8.48
CA GLN A 194 -23.67 -1.34 -8.03
C GLN A 194 -22.49 -1.37 -7.03
N ASP A 195 -21.68 -0.31 -6.97
CA ASP A 195 -20.51 -0.27 -6.09
C ASP A 195 -20.99 -0.07 -4.64
N SER A 196 -21.04 -1.18 -3.89
CA SER A 196 -21.63 -1.23 -2.55
C SER A 196 -20.65 -0.78 -1.48
N PHE A 197 -19.38 -1.14 -1.64
CA PHE A 197 -18.29 -0.73 -0.76
C PHE A 197 -16.92 -0.91 -1.37
N VAL A 198 -15.93 -0.21 -0.82
CA VAL A 198 -14.51 -0.41 -1.16
C VAL A 198 -13.76 -0.80 0.10
N ILE A 199 -12.89 -1.79 -0.01
CA ILE A 199 -11.95 -2.25 1.01
C ILE A 199 -10.58 -1.71 0.65
N PHE A 200 -9.97 -0.96 1.57
CA PHE A 200 -8.57 -0.57 1.53
C PHE A 200 -7.84 -1.41 2.58
N ALA A 201 -6.76 -2.09 2.21
CA ALA A 201 -5.93 -2.80 3.18
C ALA A 201 -4.49 -3.00 2.68
N SER A 202 -3.58 -3.24 3.62
CA SER A 202 -2.20 -3.67 3.38
C SER A 202 -2.11 -5.15 2.99
N ASP A 203 -0.92 -5.54 2.52
CA ASP A 203 -0.50 -6.92 2.24
C ASP A 203 -0.87 -7.92 3.34
N GLY A 204 -0.79 -7.54 4.63
CA GLY A 204 -1.17 -8.41 5.74
C GLY A 204 -2.59 -8.99 5.68
N LEU A 205 -3.53 -8.34 4.97
CA LEU A 205 -4.83 -8.93 4.63
C LEU A 205 -4.74 -9.80 3.37
N TRP A 206 -4.17 -9.25 2.30
CA TRP A 206 -4.21 -9.81 0.95
C TRP A 206 -3.29 -11.02 0.74
N GLU A 207 -2.29 -11.23 1.59
CA GLU A 207 -1.49 -12.45 1.65
C GLU A 207 -2.30 -13.67 2.15
N HIS A 208 -3.42 -13.41 2.83
CA HIS A 208 -4.19 -14.44 3.52
C HIS A 208 -5.58 -14.63 2.91
N LEU A 209 -6.24 -13.55 2.48
CA LEU A 209 -7.56 -13.62 1.87
C LEU A 209 -7.51 -13.25 0.40
N THR A 210 -8.27 -13.99 -0.40
CA THR A 210 -8.58 -13.57 -1.77
C THR A 210 -9.50 -12.34 -1.77
N ASN A 211 -9.49 -11.58 -2.86
CA ASN A 211 -10.37 -10.42 -3.03
C ASN A 211 -11.85 -10.78 -2.80
N GLN A 212 -12.28 -11.91 -3.36
CA GLN A 212 -13.67 -12.38 -3.25
C GLN A 212 -14.04 -12.77 -1.82
N GLN A 213 -13.18 -13.50 -1.10
CA GLN A 213 -13.42 -13.85 0.31
C GLN A 213 -13.57 -12.60 1.19
N ALA A 214 -12.72 -11.59 1.00
CA ALA A 214 -12.80 -10.35 1.76
C ALA A 214 -14.13 -9.61 1.50
N VAL A 215 -14.53 -9.50 0.24
CA VAL A 215 -15.79 -8.86 -0.17
C VAL A 215 -17.00 -9.62 0.37
N GLU A 216 -17.00 -10.96 0.33
CA GLU A 216 -18.07 -11.79 0.90
C GLU A 216 -18.20 -11.63 2.42
N ILE A 217 -17.07 -11.58 3.15
CA ILE A 217 -17.07 -11.33 4.59
C ILE A 217 -17.75 -9.98 4.88
N VAL A 218 -17.40 -8.93 4.12
CA VAL A 218 -17.99 -7.60 4.28
C VAL A 218 -19.47 -7.58 3.93
N HIS A 219 -19.87 -8.24 2.86
CA HIS A 219 -21.26 -8.25 2.41
C HIS A 219 -22.19 -9.01 3.38
N ASN A 220 -21.73 -10.11 3.95
CA ASN A 220 -22.53 -11.00 4.79
C ASN A 220 -22.52 -10.64 6.29
N ASN A 221 -21.88 -9.54 6.69
CA ASN A 221 -21.75 -9.15 8.10
C ASN A 221 -22.13 -7.68 8.31
N PRO A 222 -22.59 -7.31 9.52
CA PRO A 222 -22.75 -5.90 9.89
C PRO A 222 -21.45 -5.11 9.71
N ARG A 223 -21.59 -3.82 9.38
CA ARG A 223 -20.45 -2.91 9.26
C ARG A 223 -19.72 -2.73 10.59
N GLU A 224 -20.43 -2.81 11.71
CA GLU A 224 -19.81 -2.72 13.03
C GLU A 224 -18.84 -3.89 13.28
N GLY A 225 -17.59 -3.54 13.61
CA GLY A 225 -16.53 -4.52 13.88
C GLY A 225 -16.03 -5.29 12.65
N ILE A 226 -16.39 -4.88 11.43
CA ILE A 226 -16.03 -5.60 10.22
C ILE A 226 -14.52 -5.67 9.93
N ALA A 227 -13.79 -4.59 10.23
CA ALA A 227 -12.33 -4.58 10.16
C ALA A 227 -11.74 -5.70 11.04
N ARG A 228 -12.22 -5.83 12.28
CA ARG A 228 -11.81 -6.88 13.20
C ARG A 228 -12.17 -8.29 12.68
N ARG A 229 -13.30 -8.43 11.98
CA ARG A 229 -13.70 -9.72 11.37
C ARG A 229 -12.75 -10.12 10.23
N LEU A 230 -12.41 -9.19 9.34
CA LEU A 230 -11.45 -9.41 8.26
C LEU A 230 -10.07 -9.80 8.83
N ILE A 231 -9.60 -9.07 9.84
CA ILE A 231 -8.37 -9.37 10.58
C ILE A 231 -8.39 -10.79 11.14
N LYS A 232 -9.46 -11.16 11.84
CA LYS A 232 -9.62 -12.52 12.40
C LYS A 232 -9.64 -13.60 11.32
N ALA A 233 -10.29 -13.35 10.19
CA ALA A 233 -10.34 -14.29 9.07
C ALA A 233 -8.95 -14.49 8.46
N ALA A 234 -8.21 -13.41 8.22
CA ALA A 234 -6.82 -13.47 7.74
C ALA A 234 -5.90 -14.20 8.72
N LEU A 235 -6.01 -13.92 10.03
CA LEU A 235 -5.26 -14.63 11.08
C LEU A 235 -5.56 -16.13 11.10
N LYS A 236 -6.83 -16.51 10.94
CA LYS A 236 -7.25 -17.91 10.89
C LYS A 236 -6.66 -18.62 9.67
N GLU A 237 -6.66 -17.98 8.51
CA GLU A 237 -6.09 -18.55 7.29
C GLU A 237 -4.56 -18.61 7.35
N ALA A 238 -3.91 -17.60 7.94
CA ALA A 238 -2.48 -17.61 8.21
C ALA A 238 -2.07 -18.78 9.12
N ALA A 239 -2.85 -19.04 10.17
CA ALA A 239 -2.65 -20.17 11.08
C ALA A 239 -2.88 -21.54 10.40
N ARG A 240 -3.79 -21.61 9.41
CA ARG A 240 -4.04 -22.82 8.62
C ARG A 240 -2.90 -23.12 7.65
N LYS A 241 -2.36 -22.09 6.99
CA LYS A 241 -1.25 -22.20 6.03
C LYS A 241 0.08 -22.57 6.70
N ARG A 242 0.25 -22.22 7.98
CA ARG A 242 1.43 -22.53 8.78
C ARG A 242 1.06 -23.57 9.83
N GLU A 243 1.19 -24.85 9.52
CA GLU A 243 1.12 -25.89 10.56
C GLU A 243 2.12 -25.54 11.69
N MET A 244 1.55 -25.16 12.84
CA MET A 244 2.17 -24.84 14.12
C MET A 244 3.51 -24.06 14.12
N ARG A 245 3.45 -22.77 14.49
CA ARG A 245 4.42 -22.13 15.41
C ARG A 245 3.76 -20.94 16.12
N ARG A 246 3.51 -21.12 17.42
CA ARG A 246 2.70 -20.25 18.32
C ARG A 246 3.35 -18.91 18.69
N GLY A 247 4.25 -18.36 17.85
CA GLY A 247 5.04 -17.16 18.16
C GLY A 247 5.09 -16.09 17.06
N MET A 248 4.43 -16.30 15.92
CA MET A 248 4.52 -15.43 14.74
C MET A 248 3.16 -14.80 14.39
N LEU A 249 2.32 -14.55 15.41
CA LEU A 249 1.00 -13.91 15.27
C LEU A 249 1.05 -12.39 15.52
N LEU A 250 2.19 -11.85 15.95
CA LEU A 250 2.36 -10.48 16.47
C LEU A 250 2.74 -9.42 15.42
N LEU A 251 2.88 -9.78 14.14
CA LEU A 251 3.34 -8.85 13.09
C LEU A 251 2.47 -8.87 11.84
N LEU A 252 1.16 -9.04 11.98
CA LEU A 252 0.26 -8.64 10.91
C LEU A 252 -0.06 -7.15 11.11
N ASN A 253 0.63 -6.31 10.35
CA ASN A 253 0.34 -4.87 10.23
C ASN A 253 -1.00 -4.68 9.53
N PHE A 254 -2.10 -4.87 10.25
CA PHE A 254 -3.44 -4.50 9.80
C PHE A 254 -3.64 -2.99 10.01
N GLN A 255 -2.94 -2.18 9.23
CA GLN A 255 -3.19 -0.75 9.19
C GLN A 255 -4.34 -0.48 8.20
N PHE A 256 -5.53 -0.46 8.80
CA PHE A 256 -6.77 0.07 8.25
C PHE A 256 -7.54 -0.85 7.29
N VAL A 257 -8.81 -1.11 7.64
CA VAL A 257 -9.86 -1.54 6.71
C VAL A 257 -10.87 -0.40 6.68
N GLY A 258 -10.75 0.47 5.69
CA GLY A 258 -11.79 1.47 5.41
C GLY A 258 -12.93 0.81 4.63
N LEU A 259 -14.18 1.06 5.03
CA LEU A 259 -15.36 0.72 4.23
C LEU A 259 -16.09 1.98 3.82
N LEU A 260 -16.27 2.11 2.52
CA LEU A 260 -17.23 3.03 1.93
C LEU A 260 -18.59 2.32 1.85
N SER A 261 -19.69 2.95 2.24
CA SER A 261 -21.03 2.46 1.90
C SER A 261 -21.77 3.65 1.31
N GLN A 262 -22.53 3.43 0.23
CA GLN A 262 -23.61 4.34 -0.08
C GLN A 262 -24.60 4.22 1.08
N GLU A 263 -24.81 5.28 1.86
CA GLU A 263 -25.99 5.35 2.71
C GLU A 263 -27.19 5.33 1.77
N ALA A 264 -28.11 4.39 1.96
CA ALA A 264 -29.39 4.44 1.29
C ALA A 264 -30.06 5.78 1.65
N PRO A 265 -30.76 6.45 0.71
CA PRO A 265 -31.60 7.58 1.10
C PRO A 265 -32.57 7.11 2.20
N PRO A 266 -32.87 7.95 3.21
CA PRO A 266 -33.85 7.60 4.21
C PRO A 266 -35.15 7.21 3.49
N ALA A 267 -35.68 6.03 3.83
CA ALA A 267 -37.00 5.65 3.39
C ALA A 267 -37.95 6.76 3.84
N PHE A 268 -38.58 7.44 2.88
CA PHE A 268 -39.71 8.31 3.17
C PHE A 268 -40.77 7.41 3.80
N GLN A 269 -40.91 7.50 5.13
CA GLN A 269 -42.13 7.07 5.81
C GLN A 269 -43.19 8.11 5.42
N GLY A 270 -44.12 7.69 4.56
CA GLY A 270 -45.41 8.36 4.39
C GLY A 270 -46.41 7.89 5.45
#